data_AF-A0A6G8CIG2-F1
#
_entry.id   AF-A0A6G8CIG2-F1
#
_cell.length_a   1.000
_cell.length_b   1.000
_cell.length_c   1.000
_cell.angle_alpha   90.00
_cell.angle_beta   90.00
_cell.angle_gamma   90.00
#
_symmetry.space_group_name_H-M   'P 1'
#
loop_
_entity.id
_entity.type
_entity.pdbx_description
1 polymer ?
#
loop_
_entity_poly.entity_id
_entity_poly.type
_entity_poly.pdbx_seq_one_letter_code
_entity_poly.pdbx_strand_id
1 'polypeptide(L)' 'MNQVSSVPQARRETLRGVLPQVAELLQKRRANEIDDVVIDDLVLLHWLEWVGGSLQLTTTGKNICRQLFE' A
#
# COMPACT_ATOMS: atom_id res chain seq x y z
N MET A 1 -12.79 5.00 24.60
CA MET A 1 -12.35 4.20 23.44
C MET A 1 -11.95 5.17 22.35
N ASN A 2 -10.74 5.08 21.79
CA ASN A 2 -10.39 5.58 20.44
C ASN A 2 -8.92 5.25 20.18
N GLN A 3 -8.65 3.96 19.99
CA GLN A 3 -7.41 3.57 19.32
C GLN A 3 -7.66 3.81 17.83
N VAL A 4 -7.32 5.01 17.37
CA VAL A 4 -7.06 5.23 15.95
C VAL A 4 -5.93 4.25 15.60
N SER A 5 -6.27 3.22 14.82
CA SER A 5 -5.34 2.23 14.28
C SER A 5 -4.31 2.95 13.43
N SER A 6 -3.28 3.49 14.07
CA SER A 6 -2.24 4.27 13.42
C SER A 6 -1.06 3.35 13.19
N VAL A 7 -0.74 3.09 11.92
CA VAL A 7 0.47 2.35 11.56
C VAL A 7 1.69 3.08 12.14
N PRO A 8 2.57 2.39 12.90
CA PRO A 8 3.77 2.99 13.48
C PRO A 8 4.64 3.66 12.41
N GLN A 9 5.36 4.73 12.76
CA GLN A 9 6.16 5.46 11.77
C GLN A 9 7.23 4.60 11.10
N ALA A 10 7.94 3.76 11.87
CA ALA A 10 8.91 2.81 11.32
C ALA A 10 8.28 1.81 10.34
N ARG A 11 7.05 1.37 10.62
CA ARG A 11 6.29 0.49 9.72
C ARG A 11 5.87 1.23 8.47
N ARG A 12 5.40 2.49 8.57
CA ARG A 12 5.09 3.35 7.42
C ARG A 12 6.30 3.53 6.51
N GLU A 13 7.49 3.77 7.05
CA GLU A 13 8.71 3.91 6.25
C GLU A 13 9.07 2.63 5.50
N THR A 14 8.93 1.48 6.16
CA THR A 14 9.09 0.16 5.53
C THR A 14 8.08 -0.03 4.39
N LEU A 15 6.81 0.32 4.62
CA LEU A 15 5.74 0.23 3.63
C LEU A 15 5.99 1.14 2.42
N ARG A 16 6.56 2.33 2.62
CA ARG A 16 6.98 3.21 1.51
C ARG A 16 8.01 2.52 0.63
N GLY A 17 9.02 1.88 1.24
CA GLY A 17 10.07 1.19 0.50
C GLY A 17 9.57 0.01 -0.34
N VAL A 18 8.54 -0.71 0.13
CA VAL A 18 7.97 -1.86 -0.60
C VAL A 18 6.83 -1.48 -1.56
N LEU A 19 6.26 -0.27 -1.44
CA LEU A 19 5.12 0.17 -2.25
C LEU A 19 5.36 0.08 -3.78
N PRO A 20 6.55 0.43 -4.33
CA PRO A 20 6.81 0.26 -5.76
C PRO A 20 6.77 -1.20 -6.22
N GLN A 21 7.28 -2.12 -5.40
CA GLN A 21 7.25 -3.56 -5.70
C GLN A 21 5.81 -4.09 -5.67
N VAL A 22 5.04 -3.65 -4.67
CA VAL A 22 3.59 -3.93 -4.59
C VAL A 22 2.87 -3.40 -5.83
N ALA A 23 3.17 -2.18 -6.27
CA ALA A 23 2.59 -1.60 -7.48
C ALA A 23 2.86 -2.44 -8.74
N GLU A 24 4.08 -2.97 -8.89
CA GLU A 24 4.41 -3.88 -9.98
C GLU A 24 3.64 -5.20 -9.91
N LEU A 25 3.50 -5.78 -8.72
CA LEU A 25 2.73 -7.02 -8.52
C LEU A 25 1.24 -6.81 -8.85
N LEU A 26 0.65 -5.69 -8.44
CA LEU A 26 -0.72 -5.34 -8.79
C LEU A 26 -0.92 -5.19 -10.30
N GLN A 27 0.02 -4.54 -11.00
CA GLN A 27 -0.02 -4.44 -12.47
C GLN A 27 0.05 -5.81 -13.16
N LYS A 28 0.82 -6.75 -12.59
CA LYS A 28 0.93 -8.14 -13.08
C LYS A 28 -0.24 -9.04 -12.65
N ARG A 29 -1.25 -8.50 -11.96
CA ARG A 29 -2.38 -9.23 -11.34
C ARG A 29 -1.92 -10.31 -10.34
N ARG A 30 -0.81 -10.06 -9.65
CA ARG A 30 -0.20 -10.97 -8.68
C ARG A 30 -0.33 -10.44 -7.25
N ALA A 31 -1.50 -9.94 -6.91
CA ALA A 31 -1.78 -9.48 -5.55
C ALA A 31 -1.57 -10.58 -4.50
N ASN A 32 -1.77 -11.84 -4.88
CA ASN A 32 -1.56 -13.02 -4.02
C ASN A 32 -0.07 -13.24 -3.63
N GLU A 33 0.89 -12.57 -4.27
CA GLU A 33 2.30 -12.62 -3.86
C GLU A 33 2.61 -11.59 -2.75
N ILE A 34 1.66 -10.71 -2.43
CA ILE A 34 1.79 -9.71 -1.36
C ILE A 34 1.20 -10.30 -0.08
N ASP A 35 1.92 -10.17 1.01
CA ASP A 35 1.45 -10.60 2.33
C ASP A 35 0.17 -9.84 2.74
N ASP A 36 -0.84 -10.56 3.23
CA ASP A 36 -2.13 -9.97 3.63
C ASP A 36 -1.96 -8.86 4.69
N VAL A 37 -0.97 -8.96 5.58
CA VAL A 37 -0.70 -7.91 6.59
C VAL A 37 -0.20 -6.64 5.91
N VAL A 38 0.60 -6.77 4.85
CA VAL A 38 1.08 -5.62 4.07
C VAL A 38 -0.07 -4.99 3.29
N ILE A 39 -0.97 -5.79 2.72
CA ILE A 39 -2.18 -5.27 2.05
C ILE A 39 -3.04 -4.49 3.05
N ASP A 40 -3.33 -5.06 4.22
CA ASP A 40 -4.16 -4.43 5.25
C ASP A 40 -3.54 -3.11 5.71
N ASP A 41 -2.24 -3.09 6.02
CA ASP A 41 -1.50 -1.88 6.38
C ASP A 41 -1.59 -0.80 5.29
N LEU A 42 -1.43 -1.18 4.02
CA LEU A 42 -1.47 -0.24 2.89
C LEU A 42 -2.87 0.31 2.61
N VAL A 43 -3.91 -0.51 2.82
CA VAL A 43 -5.31 -0.08 2.75
C VAL A 43 -5.66 0.83 3.92
N LEU A 44 -5.20 0.51 5.14
CA LEU A 44 -5.37 1.32 6.33
C LEU A 44 -4.72 2.70 6.19
N LEU A 45 -3.60 2.79 5.45
CA LEU A 45 -2.93 4.04 5.10
C LEU A 45 -3.57 4.81 3.94
N HIS A 46 -4.63 4.29 3.33
CA HIS A 46 -5.25 4.81 2.11
C HIS A 46 -4.27 4.92 0.92
N TRP A 47 -3.27 4.05 0.86
CA TRP A 47 -2.33 3.98 -0.28
C TRP A 47 -2.80 2.97 -1.31
N LEU A 48 -3.52 1.96 -0.86
CA LEU A 48 -4.28 1.03 -1.69
C LEU A 48 -5.77 1.11 -1.36
N GLU A 49 -6.59 0.71 -2.34
CA GLU A 49 -8.03 0.61 -2.19
C GLU A 49 -8.58 -0.58 -2.97
N TRP A 50 -9.69 -1.14 -2.48
CA TRP A 50 -10.43 -2.19 -3.17
C TRP A 50 -11.42 -1.57 -4.14
N VAL A 51 -11.19 -1.77 -5.44
CA VAL A 51 -12.05 -1.29 -6.52
C VAL A 51 -12.63 -2.48 -7.27
N GLY A 52 -13.94 -2.73 -7.13
CA GLY A 52 -14.63 -3.77 -7.88
C GLY A 52 -14.04 -5.18 -7.72
N GLY A 53 -13.51 -5.50 -6.53
CA GLY A 53 -12.89 -6.80 -6.24
C GLY A 53 -11.42 -6.92 -6.63
N SER A 54 -10.79 -5.84 -7.10
CA SER A 54 -9.34 -5.79 -7.36
C SER A 54 -8.68 -4.73 -6.51
N LEU A 55 -7.46 -5.02 -6.04
CA LEU A 55 -6.67 -4.06 -5.28
C LEU A 55 -5.96 -3.09 -6.23
N GLN A 56 -6.11 -1.79 -6.01
CA GLN A 56 -5.53 -0.74 -6.83
C GLN A 56 -4.82 0.32 -5.99
N LEU A 57 -3.89 1.04 -6.62
CA LEU A 57 -3.24 2.20 -6.01
C LEU A 57 -4.16 3.41 -6.03
N THR A 58 -4.30 4.04 -4.87
CA THR A 58 -4.95 5.35 -4.74
C THR A 58 -4.07 6.45 -5.33
N THR A 59 -4.61 7.66 -5.43
CA THR A 59 -3.82 8.86 -5.77
C THR A 59 -2.65 9.07 -4.82
N THR A 60 -2.83 8.81 -3.52
CA THR A 60 -1.78 8.93 -2.51
C THR A 60 -0.67 7.91 -2.74
N GLY A 61 -1.02 6.64 -2.95
CA GLY A 61 -0.04 5.58 -3.24
C GLY A 61 0.77 5.87 -4.51
N LYS A 62 0.11 6.36 -5.57
CA LYS A 62 0.79 6.78 -6.82
C LYS A 62 1.77 7.92 -6.59
N ASN A 63 1.40 8.92 -5.79
CA ASN A 63 2.30 10.04 -5.47
C ASN A 63 3.52 9.59 -4.66
N ILE A 64 3.35 8.65 -3.73
CA ILE A 64 4.47 8.10 -2.96
C ILE A 64 5.42 7.32 -3.85
N CYS A 65 4.90 6.46 -4.74
CA CYS A 65 5.74 5.79 -5.74
C CYS A 65 6.51 6.83 -6.56
N ARG A 66 5.84 7.86 -7.08
CA ARG A 66 6.51 8.91 -7.87
C ARG A 66 7.62 9.61 -7.10
N GLN A 67 7.41 9.95 -5.83
CA GLN A 67 8.42 10.59 -4.98
C GLN A 67 9.66 9.71 -4.71
N LEU A 68 9.58 8.39 -4.89
CA LEU A 68 10.73 7.48 -4.72
C LEU A 68 11.58 7.36 -5.98
N PHE A 69 11.06 7.79 -7.13
CA PHE A 69 11.75 7.77 -8.42
C PHE A 69 12.15 9.16 -8.91
N GLU A 70 11.90 10.23 -8.12
CA GLU A 70 12.45 11.58 -8.31
C GLU A 70 13.68 11.79 -7.43
#